data_AF-A0A3B7A479-F1
#
_entry.id   AF-A0A3B7A479-F1
#
_cell.length_a   1.000
_cell.length_b   1.000
_cell.length_c   1.000
_cell.angle_alpha   90.00
_cell.angle_beta   90.00
_cell.angle_gamma   90.00
#
_symmetry.space_group_name_H-M   'P 1'
#
loop_
_entity.id
_entity.type
_entity.pdbx_description
1 polymer ?
#
loop_
_entity_poly.entity_id
_entity_poly.type
_entity_poly.pdbx_seq_one_letter_code
_entity_poly.pdbx_strand_id
1 'polypeptide(L)'
;MVPISLLIWLTLETAAYVAFGRQVLHLEWPLAIVGAINCLLGLRFWMNATTWLFAMKFASPAPALGVGRRFVMMAGEYFAFLLTFLLVLPFEPLWMPADRLPPGRKPILLVHGFGCSRGVWWLLRRRLEAAGHSVATLSLTPPYTSLGKLVPQLNQRIEEVCATTGSKQVTLIAHSMGGLICRSYLARHGNKKVDQLFTLATPHSGSVLSRLGLGQNSREMTPGSLWLRDMATEPLRVPTISLRNPYDNYVMPQDNQRLPGARDVELPVAGHIAMLYDKRIARLLLDLLNPKTP
;
A
#
# COMPACT_ATOMS: atom_id res chain seq x y z
N MET A 1 5.77 15.67 4.86
CA MET A 1 4.62 14.74 4.69
C MET A 1 4.53 14.38 3.21
N VAL A 2 4.32 13.09 2.86
CA VAL A 2 4.27 12.62 1.45
C VAL A 2 3.29 13.41 0.58
N PRO A 3 2.04 13.69 0.99
CA PRO A 3 1.09 14.50 0.22
C PRO A 3 1.63 15.85 -0.27
N ILE A 4 2.18 16.65 0.65
CA ILE A 4 2.68 18.00 0.35
C ILE A 4 3.90 17.92 -0.58
N SER A 5 4.84 17.02 -0.28
CA SER A 5 6.02 16.82 -1.11
C SER A 5 5.64 16.41 -2.54
N LEU A 6 4.65 15.52 -2.69
CA LEU A 6 4.18 15.06 -3.99
C LEU A 6 3.49 16.19 -4.78
N LEU A 7 2.65 17.00 -4.13
CA LEU A 7 2.01 18.15 -4.76
C LEU A 7 3.05 19.16 -5.29
N ILE A 8 4.07 19.46 -4.49
CA ILE A 8 5.18 20.34 -4.90
C ILE A 8 5.91 19.75 -6.11
N TRP A 9 6.29 18.47 -6.05
CA TRP A 9 6.99 17.81 -7.17
C TRP A 9 6.18 17.78 -8.46
N LEU A 10 4.89 17.45 -8.39
CA LEU A 10 4.01 17.45 -9.56
C LEU A 10 3.87 18.85 -10.18
N THR A 11 3.80 19.87 -9.33
CA THR A 11 3.71 21.27 -9.78
C THR A 11 4.99 21.67 -10.51
N LEU A 12 6.16 21.39 -9.90
CA LEU A 12 7.46 21.69 -10.50
C LEU A 12 7.69 20.93 -11.80
N GLU A 13 7.37 19.64 -11.84
CA GLU A 13 7.52 18.79 -13.02
C GLU A 13 6.62 19.26 -14.17
N THR A 14 5.35 19.55 -13.89
CA THR A 14 4.41 20.04 -14.91
C THR A 14 4.83 21.41 -15.43
N ALA A 15 5.26 22.31 -14.53
CA ALA A 15 5.78 23.62 -14.91
C ALA A 15 7.04 23.51 -15.78
N ALA A 16 7.95 22.57 -15.46
CA ALA A 16 9.15 22.31 -16.25
C ALA A 16 8.80 21.82 -17.66
N TYR A 17 7.83 20.91 -17.81
CA TYR A 17 7.38 20.45 -19.13
C TYR A 17 6.74 21.56 -19.95
N VAL A 18 5.91 22.41 -19.35
CA VAL A 18 5.32 23.56 -20.03
C VAL A 18 6.41 24.55 -20.44
N ALA A 19 7.36 24.85 -19.55
CA ALA A 19 8.48 25.74 -19.83
C ALA A 19 9.34 25.20 -20.98
N PHE A 20 9.64 23.90 -20.99
CA PHE A 20 10.37 23.26 -22.09
C PHE A 20 9.61 23.39 -23.42
N GLY A 21 8.30 23.10 -23.43
CA GLY A 21 7.46 23.28 -24.62
C GLY A 21 7.43 24.71 -25.15
N ARG A 22 7.41 25.71 -24.25
CA ARG A 22 7.38 27.13 -24.62
C ARG A 22 8.73 27.71 -25.03
N GLN A 23 9.78 27.39 -24.29
CA GLN A 23 11.09 28.05 -24.40
C GLN A 23 12.04 27.31 -25.35
N VAL A 24 11.92 25.98 -25.44
CA VAL A 24 12.82 25.14 -26.26
C VAL A 24 12.15 24.73 -27.55
N LEU A 25 10.89 24.28 -27.49
CA LEU A 25 10.15 23.81 -28.67
C LEU A 25 9.33 24.92 -29.35
N HIS A 26 9.26 26.12 -28.75
CA HIS A 26 8.50 27.27 -29.26
C HIS A 26 7.02 26.98 -29.55
N LEU A 27 6.42 26.00 -28.88
CA LEU A 27 5.01 25.62 -29.07
C LEU A 27 4.06 26.69 -28.53
N GLU A 28 2.91 26.89 -29.17
CA GLU A 28 1.83 27.71 -28.60
C GLU A 28 1.31 27.14 -27.26
N TRP A 29 0.70 27.99 -26.44
CA TRP A 29 0.22 27.61 -25.10
C TRP A 29 -0.64 26.33 -25.07
N PRO A 30 -1.66 26.16 -25.94
CA PRO A 30 -2.47 24.93 -25.93
C PRO A 30 -1.63 23.68 -26.19
N LEU A 31 -0.71 23.74 -27.16
CA LEU A 31 0.15 22.62 -27.53
C LEU A 31 1.19 22.32 -26.44
N ALA A 32 1.76 23.34 -25.80
CA ALA A 32 2.68 23.16 -24.69
C ALA A 32 2.00 22.51 -23.47
N ILE A 33 0.77 22.89 -23.15
CA ILE A 33 -0.02 22.30 -22.05
C ILE A 33 -0.37 20.84 -22.36
N VAL A 34 -0.90 20.57 -23.56
CA VAL A 34 -1.21 19.19 -23.99
C VAL A 34 0.05 18.34 -24.02
N GLY A 35 1.17 18.87 -24.49
CA GLY A 35 2.47 18.21 -24.45
C GLY A 35 2.91 17.88 -23.03
N ALA A 36 2.80 18.82 -22.10
CA ALA A 36 3.15 18.60 -20.70
C ALA A 36 2.30 17.50 -20.04
N ILE A 37 0.98 17.48 -20.29
CA ILE A 37 0.09 16.43 -19.81
C ILE A 37 0.49 15.07 -20.38
N ASN A 38 0.77 14.99 -21.69
CA ASN A 38 1.21 13.75 -22.33
C ASN A 38 2.55 13.26 -21.79
N CYS A 39 3.52 14.14 -21.55
CA CYS A 39 4.79 13.79 -20.91
C CYS A 39 4.56 13.26 -19.49
N LEU A 40 3.72 13.94 -18.70
CA LEU A 40 3.37 13.52 -17.35
C LEU A 40 2.79 12.10 -17.36
N LEU A 41 1.75 11.85 -18.17
CA LEU A 41 1.09 10.56 -18.27
C LEU A 41 2.02 9.48 -18.86
N GLY A 42 2.77 9.80 -19.90
CA GLY A 42 3.72 8.91 -20.55
C GLY A 42 4.83 8.43 -19.62
N LEU A 43 5.37 9.32 -18.76
CA LEU A 43 6.35 8.93 -17.76
C LEU A 43 5.76 7.90 -16.78
N ARG A 44 4.52 8.12 -16.30
CA ARG A 44 3.86 7.17 -15.38
C ARG A 44 3.54 5.85 -16.07
N PHE A 45 3.17 5.90 -17.35
CA PHE A 45 2.97 4.69 -18.15
C PHE A 45 4.25 3.86 -18.17
N TRP A 46 5.39 4.46 -18.50
CA TRP A 46 6.68 3.74 -18.53
C TRP A 46 7.09 3.23 -17.16
N MET A 47 6.93 4.01 -16.09
CA MET A 47 7.15 3.53 -14.73
C MET A 47 6.34 2.28 -14.43
N ASN A 48 5.04 2.28 -14.73
CA ASN A 48 4.17 1.13 -14.46
C ASN A 48 4.49 -0.06 -15.39
N ALA A 49 4.76 0.19 -16.67
CA ALA A 49 5.18 -0.84 -17.62
C ALA A 49 6.48 -1.54 -17.17
N THR A 50 7.47 -0.81 -16.66
CA THR A 50 8.69 -1.39 -16.09
C THR A 50 8.38 -2.33 -14.92
N THR A 51 7.45 -1.98 -14.03
CA THR A 51 7.07 -2.88 -12.93
C THR A 51 6.48 -4.19 -13.45
N TRP A 52 5.65 -4.15 -14.50
CA TRP A 52 5.11 -5.35 -15.14
C TRP A 52 6.18 -6.19 -15.85
N LEU A 53 7.16 -5.57 -16.51
CA LEU A 53 8.29 -6.28 -17.10
C LEU A 53 9.08 -7.07 -16.05
N PHE A 54 9.32 -6.47 -14.88
CA PHE A 54 9.93 -7.18 -13.75
C PHE A 54 9.03 -8.30 -13.23
N ALA A 55 7.73 -8.03 -13.06
CA ALA A 55 6.77 -9.01 -12.58
C ALA A 55 6.68 -10.25 -13.47
N MET A 56 6.74 -10.06 -14.80
CA MET A 56 6.78 -11.15 -15.78
C MET A 56 8.10 -11.92 -15.74
N LYS A 57 9.23 -11.22 -15.59
CA LYS A 57 10.56 -11.85 -15.52
C LYS A 57 10.75 -12.71 -14.27
N PHE A 58 10.18 -12.28 -13.14
CA PHE A 58 10.34 -12.93 -11.84
C PHE A 58 9.03 -13.57 -11.35
N ALA A 59 8.15 -13.97 -12.27
CA ALA A 59 6.82 -14.46 -11.95
C ALA A 59 6.88 -15.77 -11.12
N SER A 60 6.09 -15.80 -10.06
CA SER A 60 5.69 -17.05 -9.40
C SER A 60 4.58 -17.76 -10.19
N PRO A 61 4.38 -19.08 -9.98
CA PRO A 61 3.20 -19.77 -10.49
C PRO A 61 1.90 -19.10 -10.04
N ALA A 62 1.01 -18.81 -10.99
CA ALA A 62 -0.29 -18.20 -10.76
C ALA A 62 -1.34 -18.84 -11.70
N PRO A 63 -2.63 -18.79 -11.35
CA PRO A 63 -3.68 -19.24 -12.26
C PRO A 63 -3.58 -18.53 -13.62
N ALA A 64 -3.79 -19.28 -14.71
CA ALA A 64 -3.64 -18.73 -16.04
C ALA A 64 -4.69 -17.63 -16.31
N LEU A 65 -4.23 -16.47 -16.74
CA LEU A 65 -5.08 -15.39 -17.24
C LEU A 65 -5.01 -15.31 -18.76
N GLY A 66 -6.17 -15.25 -19.41
CA GLY A 66 -6.27 -14.92 -20.83
C GLY A 66 -5.78 -13.49 -21.12
N VAL A 67 -5.32 -13.25 -22.35
CA VAL A 67 -4.68 -11.99 -22.78
C VAL A 67 -5.57 -10.77 -22.47
N GLY A 68 -6.87 -10.83 -22.76
CA GLY A 68 -7.79 -9.73 -22.47
C GLY A 68 -7.89 -9.40 -20.97
N ARG A 69 -7.92 -10.42 -20.10
CA ARG A 69 -7.94 -10.20 -18.64
C ARG A 69 -6.64 -9.60 -18.13
N ARG A 70 -5.49 -10.00 -18.70
CA ARG A 70 -4.18 -9.40 -18.39
C ARG A 70 -4.17 -7.92 -18.75
N PHE A 71 -4.64 -7.58 -19.96
CA PHE A 71 -4.72 -6.19 -20.40
C PHE A 71 -5.59 -5.35 -19.47
N VAL A 72 -6.80 -5.83 -19.14
CA VAL A 72 -7.71 -5.12 -18.20
C VAL A 72 -7.07 -4.92 -16.83
N MET A 73 -6.36 -5.94 -16.32
CA MET A 73 -5.65 -5.84 -15.05
C MET A 73 -4.53 -4.78 -15.09
N MET A 74 -3.69 -4.81 -16.13
CA MET A 74 -2.58 -3.85 -16.29
C MET A 74 -3.10 -2.42 -16.49
N ALA A 75 -4.15 -2.24 -17.30
CA ALA A 75 -4.81 -0.95 -17.48
C ALA A 75 -5.42 -0.45 -16.15
N GLY A 76 -6.09 -1.34 -15.39
CA GLY A 76 -6.63 -1.03 -14.08
C GLY A 76 -5.57 -0.58 -13.09
N GLU A 77 -4.41 -1.23 -13.07
CA GLU A 77 -3.25 -0.81 -12.27
C GLU A 77 -2.72 0.56 -12.68
N TYR A 78 -2.59 0.83 -13.98
CA TYR A 78 -2.15 2.13 -14.47
C TYR A 78 -3.11 3.25 -14.04
N PHE A 79 -4.42 3.08 -14.23
CA PHE A 79 -5.39 4.09 -13.80
C PHE A 79 -5.46 4.24 -12.29
N ALA A 80 -5.32 3.14 -11.53
CA ALA A 80 -5.22 3.20 -10.08
C ALA A 80 -3.96 3.95 -9.62
N PHE A 81 -2.83 3.75 -10.31
CA PHE A 81 -1.59 4.47 -10.06
C PHE A 81 -1.76 5.98 -10.34
N LEU A 82 -2.32 6.36 -11.49
CA LEU A 82 -2.60 7.76 -11.82
C LEU A 82 -3.54 8.40 -10.78
N LEU A 83 -4.67 7.75 -10.47
CA LEU A 83 -5.61 8.23 -9.46
C LEU A 83 -4.91 8.42 -8.11
N THR A 84 -4.12 7.45 -7.67
CA THR A 84 -3.46 7.51 -6.37
C THR A 84 -2.45 8.66 -6.31
N PHE A 85 -1.52 8.71 -7.25
CA PHE A 85 -0.36 9.58 -7.16
C PHE A 85 -0.58 10.96 -7.78
N LEU A 86 -1.56 11.15 -8.67
CA LEU A 86 -1.86 12.48 -9.25
C LEU A 86 -3.04 13.18 -8.59
N LEU A 87 -3.95 12.45 -7.94
CA LEU A 87 -5.20 13.02 -7.39
C LEU A 87 -5.40 12.75 -5.90
N VAL A 88 -5.31 11.49 -5.47
CA VAL A 88 -5.66 11.15 -4.08
C VAL A 88 -4.61 11.66 -3.10
N LEU A 89 -3.34 11.33 -3.31
CA LEU A 89 -2.28 11.68 -2.36
C LEU A 89 -1.96 13.18 -2.34
N PRO A 90 -1.81 13.89 -3.48
CA PRO A 90 -1.51 15.33 -3.45
C PRO A 90 -2.63 16.16 -2.78
N PHE A 91 -3.87 15.66 -2.85
CA PHE A 91 -5.05 16.30 -2.28
C PHE A 91 -5.64 15.50 -1.11
N GLU A 92 -4.80 14.74 -0.37
CA GLU A 92 -5.22 13.83 0.71
C GLU A 92 -6.30 14.41 1.66
N PRO A 93 -6.22 15.68 2.12
CA PRO A 93 -7.23 16.25 3.01
C PRO A 93 -8.66 16.28 2.45
N LEU A 94 -8.83 16.32 1.12
CA LEU A 94 -10.15 16.27 0.47
C LEU A 94 -10.80 14.88 0.58
N TRP A 95 -9.99 13.83 0.63
CA TRP A 95 -10.43 12.44 0.61
C TRP A 95 -10.46 11.79 1.99
N MET A 96 -9.59 12.25 2.88
CA MET A 96 -9.34 11.63 4.18
C MET A 96 -9.55 12.64 5.31
N PRO A 97 -10.80 12.88 5.74
CA PRO A 97 -11.06 13.62 6.97
C PRO A 97 -10.47 12.89 8.19
N ALA A 98 -10.48 13.58 9.33
CA ALA A 98 -10.07 12.98 10.61
C ALA A 98 -10.79 11.64 10.87
N ASP A 99 -10.11 10.76 11.61
CA ASP A 99 -10.69 9.47 12.00
C ASP A 99 -11.86 9.70 12.96
N ARG A 100 -13.00 9.04 12.70
CA ARG A 100 -14.18 9.08 13.58
C ARG A 100 -14.23 7.76 14.34
N LEU A 101 -13.83 7.81 15.60
CA LEU A 101 -13.62 6.63 16.44
C LEU A 101 -14.68 6.55 17.54
N PRO A 102 -15.86 5.95 17.27
CA PRO A 102 -16.89 5.80 18.29
C PRO A 102 -16.39 4.92 19.46
N PRO A 103 -16.72 5.29 20.72
CA PRO A 103 -16.40 4.46 21.88
C PRO A 103 -17.03 3.06 21.82
N GLY A 104 -16.40 2.09 22.49
CA GLY A 104 -16.94 0.75 22.69
C GLY A 104 -16.86 -0.20 21.48
N ARG A 105 -16.30 0.24 20.35
CA ARG A 105 -16.04 -0.61 19.17
C ARG A 105 -14.56 -0.91 19.04
N LYS A 106 -14.20 -2.19 18.83
CA LYS A 106 -12.83 -2.59 18.48
C LYS A 106 -12.46 -1.94 17.13
N PRO A 107 -11.43 -1.07 17.11
CA PRO A 107 -11.08 -0.34 15.89
C PRO A 107 -10.17 -1.17 14.98
N ILE A 108 -10.33 -0.95 13.69
CA ILE A 108 -9.42 -1.40 12.64
C ILE A 108 -8.42 -0.27 12.38
N LEU A 109 -7.11 -0.56 12.43
CA LEU A 109 -6.07 0.41 12.08
C LEU A 109 -5.43 0.04 10.74
N LEU A 110 -5.56 0.93 9.75
CA LEU A 110 -4.99 0.76 8.41
C LEU A 110 -3.56 1.34 8.33
N VAL A 111 -2.62 0.53 7.82
CA VAL A 111 -1.18 0.86 7.75
C VAL A 111 -0.68 0.76 6.30
N HIS A 112 -0.38 1.90 5.68
CA HIS A 112 -0.03 1.98 4.26
C HIS A 112 1.37 1.44 3.93
N GLY A 113 1.61 1.25 2.62
CA GLY A 113 2.88 0.79 2.06
C GLY A 113 3.90 1.89 1.77
N PHE A 114 4.95 1.49 1.05
CA PHE A 114 6.07 2.35 0.65
C PHE A 114 5.61 3.53 -0.23
N GLY A 115 6.19 4.71 -0.02
CA GLY A 115 5.92 5.90 -0.85
C GLY A 115 4.49 6.45 -0.76
N CYS A 116 3.68 5.96 0.17
CA CYS A 116 2.27 6.33 0.33
C CYS A 116 2.02 7.11 1.64
N SER A 117 0.75 7.42 1.89
CA SER A 117 0.23 7.95 3.14
C SER A 117 -1.16 7.35 3.42
N ARG A 118 -1.86 7.80 4.48
CA ARG A 118 -3.22 7.31 4.78
C ARG A 118 -4.22 7.49 3.63
N GLY A 119 -3.97 8.43 2.72
CA GLY A 119 -4.75 8.72 1.52
C GLY A 119 -5.14 7.49 0.70
N VAL A 120 -4.24 6.50 0.54
CA VAL A 120 -4.52 5.29 -0.27
C VAL A 120 -5.72 4.50 0.24
N TRP A 121 -6.09 4.68 1.51
CA TRP A 121 -7.17 3.96 2.14
C TRP A 121 -8.55 4.59 1.95
N TRP A 122 -8.68 5.74 1.30
CA TRP A 122 -9.94 6.51 1.28
C TRP A 122 -11.16 5.67 0.91
N LEU A 123 -11.06 4.81 -0.11
CA LEU A 123 -12.19 3.99 -0.56
C LEU A 123 -12.42 2.77 0.34
N LEU A 124 -11.36 2.08 0.75
CA LEU A 124 -11.48 0.92 1.65
C LEU A 124 -12.01 1.34 3.02
N ARG A 125 -11.51 2.45 3.58
CA ARG A 125 -12.00 3.04 4.83
C ARG A 125 -13.50 3.29 4.75
N ARG A 126 -13.98 3.97 3.69
CA ARG A 126 -15.42 4.22 3.50
C ARG A 126 -16.24 2.94 3.44
N ARG A 127 -15.73 1.89 2.80
CA ARG A 127 -16.40 0.58 2.72
C ARG A 127 -16.45 -0.14 4.07
N LEU A 128 -15.36 -0.10 4.85
CA LEU A 128 -15.31 -0.66 6.19
C LEU A 128 -16.23 0.10 7.17
N GLU A 129 -16.21 1.43 7.12
CA GLU A 129 -17.11 2.28 7.93
C GLU A 129 -18.58 2.05 7.56
N ALA A 130 -18.91 1.93 6.27
CA ALA A 130 -20.25 1.61 5.80
C ALA A 130 -20.73 0.21 6.25
N ALA A 131 -19.80 -0.72 6.48
CA ALA A 131 -20.07 -2.04 7.07
C ALA A 131 -20.12 -2.01 8.60
N GLY A 132 -20.02 -0.84 9.24
CA GLY A 132 -20.19 -0.65 10.69
C GLY A 132 -18.91 -0.70 11.51
N HIS A 133 -17.74 -0.88 10.88
CA HIS A 133 -16.46 -0.90 11.59
C HIS A 133 -16.00 0.51 12.02
N SER A 134 -15.34 0.59 13.18
CA SER A 134 -14.58 1.78 13.60
C SER A 134 -13.21 1.72 12.92
N VAL A 135 -12.83 2.73 12.14
CA VAL A 135 -11.61 2.69 11.32
C VAL A 135 -10.69 3.87 11.65
N ALA A 136 -9.49 3.54 12.07
CA ALA A 136 -8.38 4.46 12.22
C ALA A 136 -7.37 4.26 11.07
N THR A 137 -6.63 5.31 10.75
CA THR A 137 -5.55 5.23 9.76
C THR A 137 -4.31 6.00 10.24
N LEU A 138 -3.15 5.64 9.70
CA LEU A 138 -1.84 6.20 10.07
C LEU A 138 -1.09 6.64 8.81
N SER A 139 -0.45 7.81 8.85
CA SER A 139 0.57 8.23 7.88
C SER A 139 1.95 8.14 8.51
N LEU A 140 2.82 7.30 7.95
CA LEU A 140 4.18 7.04 8.46
C LEU A 140 5.18 8.03 7.84
N THR A 141 5.97 8.71 8.67
CA THR A 141 6.94 9.72 8.20
C THR A 141 8.25 9.74 9.01
N PRO A 142 9.40 10.17 8.45
CA PRO A 142 9.61 10.53 7.05
C PRO A 142 9.55 9.31 6.12
N PRO A 143 9.24 9.50 4.82
CA PRO A 143 9.35 8.41 3.85
C PRO A 143 10.82 7.97 3.71
N TYR A 144 11.04 6.76 3.20
CA TYR A 144 12.38 6.25 2.83
C TYR A 144 13.36 6.00 4.00
N THR A 145 12.89 6.07 5.24
CA THR A 145 13.67 5.71 6.44
C THR A 145 13.61 4.21 6.74
N SER A 146 14.36 3.74 7.74
CA SER A 146 14.32 2.32 8.19
C SER A 146 12.93 1.96 8.74
N LEU A 147 12.46 0.75 8.44
CA LEU A 147 11.20 0.17 8.94
C LEU A 147 11.15 0.21 10.47
N GLY A 148 12.27 -0.07 11.13
CA GLY A 148 12.38 -0.06 12.58
C GLY A 148 12.13 1.31 13.22
N LYS A 149 12.40 2.41 12.51
CA LYS A 149 12.16 3.79 12.95
C LYS A 149 10.70 4.21 12.81
N LEU A 150 9.90 3.46 12.05
CA LEU A 150 8.47 3.71 11.86
C LEU A 150 7.59 2.99 12.90
N VAL A 151 8.12 1.97 13.58
CA VAL A 151 7.39 1.22 14.62
C VAL A 151 6.90 2.10 15.78
N PRO A 152 7.68 3.08 16.31
CA PRO A 152 7.19 3.95 17.38
C PRO A 152 5.94 4.76 16.99
N GLN A 153 5.81 5.18 15.74
CA GLN A 153 4.60 5.89 15.25
C GLN A 153 3.39 4.96 15.22
N LEU A 154 3.59 3.70 14.81
CA LEU A 154 2.52 2.70 14.88
C LEU A 154 2.09 2.45 16.32
N ASN A 155 3.04 2.31 17.24
CA ASN A 155 2.74 2.15 18.67
C ASN A 155 1.94 3.34 19.22
N GLN A 156 2.40 4.56 18.97
CA GLN A 156 1.72 5.77 19.40
C GLN A 156 0.28 5.81 18.86
N ARG A 157 0.09 5.51 17.57
CA ARG A 157 -1.24 5.53 16.98
C ARG A 157 -2.16 4.46 17.56
N ILE A 158 -1.64 3.27 17.86
CA ILE A 158 -2.40 2.22 18.54
C ILE A 158 -2.85 2.69 19.93
N GLU A 159 -1.97 3.31 20.70
CA GLU A 159 -2.32 3.83 22.03
C GLU A 159 -3.38 4.93 21.97
N GLU A 160 -3.25 5.89 21.04
CA GLU A 160 -4.24 6.95 20.82
C GLU A 160 -5.62 6.38 20.46
N VAL A 161 -5.64 5.39 19.56
CA VAL A 161 -6.87 4.75 19.08
C VAL A 161 -7.54 3.95 20.19
N CYS A 162 -6.76 3.18 20.96
CA CYS A 162 -7.26 2.44 22.13
C CYS A 162 -7.81 3.40 23.20
N ALA A 163 -7.09 4.50 23.50
CA ALA A 163 -7.54 5.50 24.46
C ALA A 163 -8.84 6.19 24.03
N THR A 164 -8.95 6.55 22.74
CA THR A 164 -10.14 7.23 22.20
C THR A 164 -11.37 6.31 22.18
N THR A 165 -11.18 5.04 21.84
CA THR A 165 -12.29 4.08 21.71
C THR A 165 -12.64 3.37 23.03
N GLY A 166 -11.73 3.38 24.00
CA GLY A 166 -11.79 2.52 25.19
C GLY A 166 -11.48 1.03 24.89
N SER A 167 -11.13 0.69 23.64
CA SER A 167 -10.77 -0.68 23.27
C SER A 167 -9.39 -1.04 23.82
N LYS A 168 -9.23 -2.30 24.27
CA LYS A 168 -7.92 -2.81 24.72
C LYS A 168 -7.00 -3.18 23.55
N GLN A 169 -7.57 -3.55 22.41
CA GLN A 169 -6.84 -4.04 21.24
C GLN A 169 -7.39 -3.43 19.96
N VAL A 170 -6.56 -3.44 18.90
CA VAL A 170 -6.94 -3.08 17.53
C VAL A 170 -6.72 -4.26 16.58
N THR A 171 -7.49 -4.29 15.50
CA THR A 171 -7.21 -5.17 14.36
C THR A 171 -6.35 -4.40 13.35
N LEU A 172 -5.20 -4.94 12.95
CA LEU A 172 -4.32 -4.30 11.97
C LEU A 172 -4.64 -4.80 10.57
N ILE A 173 -4.79 -3.88 9.62
CA ILE A 173 -4.82 -4.19 8.18
C ILE A 173 -3.73 -3.37 7.50
N ALA A 174 -2.79 -4.07 6.88
CA ALA A 174 -1.59 -3.43 6.38
C ALA A 174 -1.35 -3.77 4.91
N HIS A 175 -0.95 -2.78 4.12
CA HIS A 175 -0.61 -2.96 2.70
C HIS A 175 0.89 -2.94 2.50
N SER A 176 1.40 -3.89 1.70
CA SER A 176 2.78 -3.88 1.22
C SER A 176 3.77 -3.77 2.38
N MET A 177 4.69 -2.81 2.33
CA MET A 177 5.64 -2.46 3.41
C MET A 177 4.99 -2.32 4.80
N GLY A 178 3.75 -1.85 4.89
CA GLY A 178 3.05 -1.67 6.16
C GLY A 178 2.95 -2.96 6.97
N GLY A 179 2.78 -4.11 6.31
CA GLY A 179 2.70 -5.41 6.99
C GLY A 179 4.01 -5.81 7.66
N LEU A 180 5.15 -5.43 7.08
CA LEU A 180 6.47 -5.63 7.70
C LEU A 180 6.62 -4.76 8.96
N ILE A 181 6.11 -3.54 8.93
CA ILE A 181 6.11 -2.64 10.10
C ILE A 181 5.21 -3.19 11.20
N CYS A 182 4.02 -3.71 10.86
CA CYS A 182 3.13 -4.36 11.83
C CYS A 182 3.77 -5.61 12.44
N ARG A 183 4.47 -6.43 11.66
CA ARG A 183 5.22 -7.59 12.19
C ARG A 183 6.35 -7.16 13.13
N SER A 184 7.10 -6.13 12.76
CA SER A 184 8.15 -5.58 13.62
C SER A 184 7.60 -4.98 14.92
N TYR A 185 6.42 -4.36 14.86
CA TYR A 185 5.69 -3.92 16.06
C TYR A 185 5.35 -5.10 16.97
N LEU A 186 4.74 -6.16 16.43
CA LEU A 186 4.37 -7.34 17.21
C LEU A 186 5.60 -8.02 17.84
N ALA A 187 6.72 -8.11 17.10
CA ALA A 187 7.99 -8.63 17.60
C ALA A 187 8.52 -7.84 18.81
N ARG A 188 8.34 -6.52 18.83
CA ARG A 188 8.85 -5.66 19.92
C ARG A 188 7.88 -5.50 21.08
N HIS A 189 6.58 -5.42 20.81
CA HIS A 189 5.56 -5.03 21.79
C HIS A 189 4.62 -6.17 22.20
N GLY A 190 4.69 -7.32 21.53
CA GLY A 190 3.80 -8.45 21.79
C GLY A 190 2.39 -8.25 21.21
N ASN A 191 1.41 -8.95 21.77
CA ASN A 191 0.02 -8.99 21.28
C ASN A 191 -0.99 -8.26 22.19
N LYS A 192 -0.53 -7.61 23.27
CA LYS A 192 -1.43 -7.01 24.26
C LYS A 192 -2.40 -5.96 23.69
N LYS A 193 -2.00 -5.27 22.62
CA LYS A 193 -2.75 -4.18 21.99
C LYS A 193 -3.24 -4.51 20.57
N VAL A 194 -2.97 -5.72 20.07
CA VAL A 194 -3.35 -6.15 18.73
C VAL A 194 -3.97 -7.53 18.81
N ASP A 195 -5.16 -7.71 18.29
CA ASP A 195 -5.84 -9.00 18.33
C ASP A 195 -5.59 -9.84 17.06
N GLN A 196 -5.44 -9.18 15.91
CA GLN A 196 -5.30 -9.84 14.61
C GLN A 196 -4.56 -8.95 13.62
N LEU A 197 -3.86 -9.58 12.67
CA LEU A 197 -3.16 -8.92 11.57
C LEU A 197 -3.63 -9.44 10.22
N PHE A 198 -4.01 -8.54 9.33
CA PHE A 198 -4.22 -8.80 7.91
C PHE A 198 -3.13 -8.10 7.10
N THR A 199 -2.43 -8.83 6.24
CA THR A 199 -1.46 -8.26 5.30
C THR A 199 -1.97 -8.38 3.87
N LEU A 200 -1.99 -7.27 3.13
CA LEU A 200 -2.37 -7.19 1.73
C LEU A 200 -1.10 -7.02 0.89
N ALA A 201 -0.72 -8.08 0.18
CA ALA A 201 0.47 -8.13 -0.66
C ALA A 201 1.76 -7.64 0.02
N THR A 202 1.97 -8.03 1.27
CA THR A 202 3.19 -7.68 2.01
C THR A 202 4.36 -8.52 1.53
N PRO A 203 5.53 -7.92 1.23
CA PRO A 203 6.73 -8.66 0.82
C PRO A 203 7.42 -9.30 2.04
N HIS A 204 6.82 -10.35 2.62
CA HIS A 204 7.33 -11.04 3.82
C HIS A 204 8.75 -11.58 3.65
N SER A 205 9.11 -12.01 2.44
CA SER A 205 10.47 -12.43 2.04
C SER A 205 11.16 -11.43 1.10
N GLY A 206 10.63 -10.21 1.01
CA GLY A 206 11.16 -9.13 0.18
C GLY A 206 10.65 -9.10 -1.26
N SER A 207 11.05 -8.08 -2.01
CA SER A 207 10.77 -7.94 -3.45
C SER A 207 12.03 -7.59 -4.22
N VAL A 208 12.28 -8.24 -5.36
CA VAL A 208 13.44 -7.91 -6.20
C VAL A 208 13.42 -6.47 -6.71
N LEU A 209 12.23 -5.85 -6.83
CA LEU A 209 12.09 -4.44 -7.24
C LEU A 209 12.71 -3.49 -6.24
N SER A 210 12.73 -3.85 -4.96
CA SER A 210 13.20 -2.94 -3.91
C SER A 210 14.71 -2.64 -4.04
N ARG A 211 15.45 -3.41 -4.85
CA ARG A 211 16.83 -3.09 -5.25
C ARG A 211 16.94 -1.78 -6.02
N LEU A 212 15.87 -1.37 -6.70
CA LEU A 212 15.78 -0.11 -7.44
C LEU A 212 15.13 1.02 -6.64
N GLY A 213 14.56 0.71 -5.47
CA GLY A 213 13.85 1.68 -4.66
C GLY A 213 14.78 2.53 -3.78
N LEU A 214 14.30 3.71 -3.41
CA LEU A 214 15.06 4.67 -2.63
C LEU A 214 14.93 4.41 -1.13
N GLY A 215 15.99 4.70 -0.40
CA GLY A 215 16.00 4.71 1.06
C GLY A 215 16.28 3.39 1.75
N GLN A 216 16.34 3.45 3.07
CA GLN A 216 16.75 2.32 3.90
C GLN A 216 15.66 1.24 3.97
N ASN A 217 14.38 1.60 4.02
CA ASN A 217 13.26 0.65 3.92
C ASN A 217 13.32 -0.19 2.64
N SER A 218 13.71 0.38 1.50
CA SER A 218 13.84 -0.37 0.24
C SER A 218 14.97 -1.40 0.30
N ARG A 219 16.09 -1.03 0.92
CA ARG A 219 17.21 -1.95 1.20
C ARG A 219 16.78 -3.06 2.16
N GLU A 220 16.05 -2.73 3.21
CA GLU A 220 15.51 -3.69 4.17
C GLU A 220 14.48 -4.63 3.52
N MET A 221 13.71 -4.18 2.52
CA MET A 221 12.79 -5.02 1.76
C MET A 221 13.45 -5.85 0.64
N THR A 222 14.77 -5.75 0.45
CA THR A 222 15.48 -6.55 -0.56
C THR A 222 15.57 -8.01 -0.11
N PRO A 223 15.20 -8.99 -0.95
CA PRO A 223 15.30 -10.40 -0.59
C PRO A 223 16.69 -10.75 -0.06
N GLY A 224 16.74 -11.43 1.09
CA GLY A 224 17.97 -11.80 1.77
C GLY A 224 18.61 -10.70 2.63
N SER A 225 17.99 -9.53 2.76
CA SER A 225 18.46 -8.50 3.70
C SER A 225 18.53 -9.04 5.13
N LEU A 226 19.46 -8.48 5.94
CA LEU A 226 19.56 -8.85 7.36
C LEU A 226 18.23 -8.64 8.08
N TRP A 227 17.54 -7.52 7.80
CA TRP A 227 16.24 -7.21 8.40
C TRP A 227 15.20 -8.30 8.13
N LEU A 228 15.08 -8.80 6.90
CA LEU A 228 14.12 -9.86 6.57
C LEU A 228 14.52 -11.21 7.15
N ARG A 229 15.82 -11.50 7.21
CA ARG A 229 16.35 -12.72 7.85
C ARG A 229 16.02 -12.75 9.35
N ASP A 230 16.23 -11.63 10.04
CA ASP A 230 15.86 -11.49 11.45
C ASP A 230 14.35 -11.58 11.62
N MET A 231 13.58 -10.91 10.77
CA MET A 231 12.12 -10.97 10.83
C MET A 231 11.54 -12.36 10.49
N ALA A 232 12.28 -13.22 9.80
CA ALA A 232 11.84 -14.57 9.49
C ALA A 232 11.91 -15.51 10.71
N THR A 233 12.72 -15.19 11.72
CA THR A 233 12.82 -15.99 12.96
C THR A 233 11.78 -15.57 14.01
N GLU A 234 11.15 -14.40 13.84
CA GLU A 234 10.12 -13.89 14.75
C GLU A 234 8.80 -14.69 14.62
N PRO A 235 8.27 -15.25 15.73
CA PRO A 235 7.03 -16.00 15.68
C PRO A 235 5.82 -15.08 15.47
N LEU A 236 4.75 -15.64 14.89
CA LEU A 236 3.47 -14.94 14.79
C LEU A 236 2.81 -14.89 16.17
N ARG A 237 2.65 -13.67 16.71
CA ARG A 237 2.11 -13.46 18.07
C ARG A 237 0.59 -13.31 18.12
N VAL A 238 -0.04 -13.16 16.96
CA VAL A 238 -1.48 -13.02 16.77
C VAL A 238 -1.92 -13.82 15.55
N PRO A 239 -3.19 -14.24 15.47
CA PRO A 239 -3.76 -14.74 14.22
C PRO A 239 -3.44 -13.78 13.07
N THR A 240 -2.80 -14.32 12.04
CA THR A 240 -2.35 -13.53 10.88
C THR A 240 -2.94 -14.13 9.61
N ILE A 241 -3.55 -13.28 8.79
CA ILE A 241 -3.99 -13.64 7.43
C ILE A 241 -3.09 -12.92 6.44
N SER A 242 -2.39 -13.68 5.60
CA SER A 242 -1.66 -13.14 4.47
C SER A 242 -2.54 -13.23 3.22
N LEU A 243 -3.03 -12.08 2.76
CA LEU A 243 -3.75 -11.95 1.50
C LEU A 243 -2.75 -11.72 0.37
N ARG A 244 -2.40 -12.81 -0.30
CA ARG A 244 -1.41 -12.86 -1.38
C ARG A 244 -2.05 -12.46 -2.70
N ASN A 245 -1.45 -11.49 -3.38
CA ASN A 245 -1.76 -11.13 -4.76
C ASN A 245 -0.85 -11.91 -5.73
N PRO A 246 -1.37 -12.92 -6.46
CA PRO A 246 -0.57 -13.73 -7.38
C PRO A 246 -0.18 -12.97 -8.66
N TYR A 247 -0.76 -11.80 -8.92
CA TYR A 247 -0.48 -10.98 -10.12
C TYR A 247 0.20 -9.64 -9.78
N ASP A 248 0.83 -9.57 -8.62
CA ASP A 248 1.45 -8.36 -8.11
C ASP A 248 2.62 -7.89 -8.99
N ASN A 249 2.61 -6.60 -9.33
CA ASN A 249 3.67 -5.96 -10.13
C ASN A 249 4.75 -5.26 -9.30
N TYR A 250 4.61 -5.17 -7.98
CA TYR A 250 5.59 -4.54 -7.08
C TYR A 250 6.28 -5.55 -6.17
N VAL A 251 5.61 -6.62 -5.79
CA VAL A 251 6.16 -7.70 -4.98
C VAL A 251 6.36 -8.93 -5.84
N MET A 252 7.59 -9.10 -6.34
CA MET A 252 8.01 -10.31 -7.04
C MET A 252 9.33 -10.90 -6.49
N PRO A 253 9.49 -12.23 -6.55
CA PRO A 253 8.47 -13.24 -6.91
C PRO A 253 7.23 -13.18 -6.01
N GLN A 254 6.04 -13.38 -6.57
CA GLN A 254 4.78 -13.10 -5.86
C GLN A 254 4.59 -14.02 -4.64
N ASP A 255 5.19 -15.22 -4.66
CA ASP A 255 5.23 -16.12 -3.49
C ASP A 255 6.03 -15.56 -2.31
N ASN A 256 6.83 -14.50 -2.48
CA ASN A 256 7.48 -13.81 -1.36
C ASN A 256 6.47 -13.12 -0.43
N GLN A 257 5.19 -13.08 -0.80
CA GLN A 257 4.09 -12.66 0.05
C GLN A 257 3.58 -13.76 0.99
N ARG A 258 4.05 -15.00 0.83
CA ARG A 258 3.71 -16.09 1.75
C ARG A 258 4.40 -15.86 3.09
N LEU A 259 3.68 -16.11 4.18
CA LEU A 259 4.20 -16.02 5.54
C LEU A 259 3.96 -17.36 6.25
N PRO A 260 5.00 -18.12 6.59
CA PRO A 260 4.85 -19.37 7.34
C PRO A 260 4.06 -19.16 8.63
N GLY A 261 3.10 -20.05 8.89
CA GLY A 261 2.19 -20.01 10.05
C GLY A 261 0.99 -19.07 9.91
N ALA A 262 0.95 -18.20 8.89
CA ALA A 262 -0.23 -17.38 8.61
C ALA A 262 -1.24 -18.15 7.75
N ARG A 263 -2.52 -17.78 7.85
CA ARG A 263 -3.54 -18.23 6.90
C ARG A 263 -3.27 -17.57 5.54
N ASP A 264 -2.87 -18.36 4.55
CA ASP A 264 -2.67 -17.89 3.17
C ASP A 264 -4.03 -17.80 2.46
N VAL A 265 -4.37 -16.60 1.96
CA VAL A 265 -5.58 -16.35 1.18
C VAL A 265 -5.17 -15.69 -0.13
N GLU A 266 -5.55 -16.30 -1.25
CA GLU A 266 -5.29 -15.70 -2.56
C GLU A 266 -6.30 -14.59 -2.88
N LEU A 267 -5.80 -13.44 -3.35
CA LEU A 267 -6.62 -12.31 -3.75
C LEU A 267 -7.19 -12.47 -5.17
N PRO A 268 -8.41 -11.95 -5.42
CA PRO A 268 -8.91 -11.69 -6.76
C PRO A 268 -7.90 -10.94 -7.64
N VAL A 269 -7.96 -11.20 -8.96
CA VAL A 269 -7.11 -10.57 -9.98
C VAL A 269 -7.14 -9.04 -9.88
N ALA A 270 -6.00 -8.44 -9.51
CA ALA A 270 -5.76 -7.01 -9.47
C ALA A 270 -4.24 -6.72 -9.45
N GLY A 271 -3.83 -5.51 -9.85
CA GLY A 271 -2.46 -5.03 -9.61
C GLY A 271 -2.25 -4.58 -8.15
N HIS A 272 -1.01 -4.24 -7.80
CA HIS A 272 -0.60 -3.95 -6.42
C HIS A 272 -1.31 -2.73 -5.80
N ILE A 273 -1.58 -1.70 -6.59
CA ILE A 273 -2.29 -0.49 -6.14
C ILE A 273 -3.78 -0.62 -6.41
N ALA A 274 -4.17 -1.14 -7.58
CA ALA A 274 -5.56 -1.34 -7.96
C ALA A 274 -6.35 -2.18 -6.95
N MET A 275 -5.69 -3.13 -6.28
CA MET A 275 -6.35 -3.97 -5.27
C MET A 275 -6.97 -3.17 -4.12
N LEU A 276 -6.41 -2.02 -3.75
CA LEU A 276 -6.93 -1.16 -2.67
C LEU A 276 -8.30 -0.54 -3.03
N TYR A 277 -8.63 -0.48 -4.31
CA TYR A 277 -9.87 0.08 -4.84
C TYR A 277 -10.88 -1.01 -5.25
N ASP A 278 -10.46 -2.27 -5.33
CA ASP A 278 -11.27 -3.38 -5.82
C ASP A 278 -12.38 -3.77 -4.82
N LYS A 279 -13.63 -3.79 -5.30
CA LYS A 279 -14.81 -4.13 -4.48
C LYS A 279 -14.84 -5.58 -4.01
N ARG A 280 -14.28 -6.50 -4.80
CA ARG A 280 -14.22 -7.94 -4.49
C ARG A 280 -13.23 -8.18 -3.35
N ILE A 281 -12.11 -7.45 -3.35
CA ILE A 281 -11.10 -7.53 -2.29
C ILE A 281 -11.63 -6.91 -0.99
N ALA A 282 -12.30 -5.76 -1.07
CA ALA A 282 -12.96 -5.18 0.10
C ALA A 282 -14.03 -6.12 0.69
N ARG A 283 -14.81 -6.80 -0.15
CA ARG A 283 -15.80 -7.80 0.29
C ARG A 283 -15.14 -9.00 0.95
N LEU A 284 -14.10 -9.58 0.33
CA LEU A 284 -13.33 -10.67 0.91
C LEU A 284 -12.77 -10.29 2.28
N LEU A 285 -12.24 -9.07 2.43
CA LEU A 285 -11.74 -8.59 3.70
C LEU A 285 -12.84 -8.50 4.77
N LEU A 286 -14.02 -7.99 4.41
CA LEU A 286 -15.18 -7.95 5.31
C LEU A 286 -15.66 -9.34 5.73
N ASP A 287 -15.68 -10.30 4.80
CA ASP A 287 -16.05 -11.70 5.08
C ASP A 287 -15.04 -12.35 6.04
N LEU A 288 -13.76 -12.02 5.92
CA LEU A 288 -12.70 -12.53 6.81
C LEU A 288 -12.67 -11.83 8.18
N LEU A 289 -13.09 -10.57 8.25
CA LEU A 289 -13.21 -9.82 9.52
C LEU A 289 -14.41 -10.30 10.36
N ASN A 290 -15.48 -10.74 9.70
CA ASN A 290 -16.67 -11.28 10.32
C ASN A 290 -16.89 -12.71 9.82
N PRO A 291 -16.04 -13.69 10.20
CA PRO A 291 -16.30 -15.06 9.83
C PRO A 291 -17.67 -15.41 10.38
N LYS A 292 -18.67 -15.55 9.50
CA LYS A 292 -19.93 -16.19 9.87
C LYS A 292 -19.50 -17.54 10.42
N THR A 293 -19.74 -17.77 11.71
CA THR A 293 -19.55 -19.09 12.30
C THR A 293 -20.32 -20.07 11.41
N PRO A 294 -19.67 -21.13 10.91
CA PRO A 294 -20.41 -22.20 10.24
C PRO A 294 -21.48 -22.77 11.18
#